data_AF-A0A377YXP0-F1
#
_entry.id   AF-A0A377YXP0-F1
#
_cell.length_a   1.000
_cell.length_b   1.000
_cell.length_c   1.000
_cell.angle_alpha   90.00
_cell.angle_beta   90.00
_cell.angle_gamma   90.00
#
_symmetry.space_group_name_H-M   'P 1'
#
loop_
_entity.id
_entity.type
_entity.pdbx_description
1 polymer ?
#
loop_
_entity_poly.entity_id
_entity_poly.type
_entity_poly.pdbx_seq_one_letter_code
_entity_poly.pdbx_strand_id
1 'polypeptide(L)'
;MRIFKTKWFAREASSHGISDDELYQAIQSALQGKVVDLGGGVYKKRLNKNRDRAIILTKSAEYWFYTFLYAKQDMANINHRELMGFRELAKTLCQSL
;
A
#
# COMPACT_ATOMS: atom_id res chain seq x y z
N MET A 1 -2.55 14.45 -7.07
CA MET A 1 -2.25 13.14 -6.46
C MET A 1 -1.07 12.51 -7.19
N ARG A 2 -0.04 12.12 -6.46
CA ARG A 2 1.14 11.42 -6.97
C ARG A 2 1.23 10.03 -6.34
N ILE A 3 1.45 9.02 -7.16
CA ILE A 3 1.53 7.62 -6.76
C ILE A 3 2.95 7.15 -7.01
N PHE A 4 3.55 6.56 -5.98
CA PHE A 4 4.89 6.00 -6.02
C PHE A 4 4.85 4.53 -5.62
N LYS A 5 5.83 3.78 -6.11
CA LYS A 5 6.08 2.39 -5.73
C LYS A 5 7.55 2.23 -5.36
N THR A 6 7.84 1.53 -4.27
CA THR A 6 9.21 1.16 -3.96
C THR A 6 9.73 0.19 -5.01
N LYS A 7 11.06 0.11 -5.18
CA LYS A 7 11.68 -0.83 -6.12
C LYS A 7 11.26 -2.29 -5.84
N TRP A 8 11.20 -2.65 -4.56
CA TRP A 8 10.75 -3.98 -4.13
C TRP A 8 9.28 -4.21 -4.51
N PHE A 9 8.39 -3.27 -4.19
CA PHE A 9 6.96 -3.39 -4.52
C PHE A 9 6.75 -3.53 -6.03
N ALA A 10 7.44 -2.73 -6.83
CA ALA A 10 7.32 -2.78 -8.29
C ALA A 10 7.68 -4.17 -8.85
N ARG A 11 8.71 -4.81 -8.30
CA ARG A 11 9.12 -6.16 -8.68
C ARG A 11 8.06 -7.20 -8.31
N GLU A 12 7.57 -7.17 -7.06
CA GLU A 12 6.57 -8.14 -6.60
C GLU A 12 5.21 -7.94 -7.29
N ALA A 13 4.79 -6.69 -7.53
CA ALA A 13 3.58 -6.41 -8.29
C ALA A 13 3.66 -6.99 -9.71
N SER A 14 4.82 -6.86 -10.35
CA SER A 14 5.05 -7.44 -11.68
C SER A 14 5.01 -8.97 -11.67
N SER A 15 5.58 -9.64 -10.66
CA SER A 15 5.53 -11.11 -10.57
C SER A 15 4.12 -11.64 -10.27
N HIS A 16 3.28 -10.84 -9.61
CA HIS A 16 1.86 -11.16 -9.35
C HIS A 16 0.92 -10.76 -10.50
N GLY A 17 1.45 -10.13 -11.56
CA GLY A 17 0.67 -9.69 -12.73
C GLY A 17 -0.22 -8.48 -12.46
N ILE A 18 0.14 -7.63 -11.49
CA ILE A 18 -0.60 -6.40 -11.15
C ILE A 18 -0.08 -5.26 -12.01
N SER A 19 -0.95 -4.69 -12.86
CA SER A 19 -0.58 -3.60 -13.77
C SER A 19 -0.59 -2.23 -13.08
N ASP A 20 0.10 -1.27 -13.69
CA ASP A 20 0.10 0.12 -13.21
C ASP A 20 -1.30 0.76 -13.29
N ASP A 21 -2.11 0.38 -14.27
CA ASP A 21 -3.53 0.79 -14.35
C ASP A 21 -4.33 0.29 -13.15
N GLU A 22 -4.12 -0.96 -12.73
CA GLU A 22 -4.78 -1.51 -11.55
C GLU A 22 -4.34 -0.77 -10.27
N LEU A 23 -3.04 -0.48 -10.13
CA LEU A 23 -2.52 0.30 -9.01
C LEU A 23 -3.09 1.72 -8.99
N TYR A 24 -3.26 2.35 -10.15
CA TYR A 24 -3.90 3.65 -10.27
C TYR A 24 -5.36 3.61 -9.82
N GLN A 25 -6.15 2.66 -10.34
CA GLN A 25 -7.56 2.48 -9.96
C GLN A 25 -7.73 2.12 -8.47
N ALA A 26 -6.76 1.40 -7.91
CA ALA A 26 -6.73 1.08 -6.50
C ALA A 26 -6.57 2.33 -5.62
N ILE A 27 -5.77 3.32 -6.03
CA ILE A 27 -5.70 4.61 -5.32
C ILE A 27 -6.95 5.46 -5.56
N GLN A 28 -7.49 5.51 -6.78
CA GLN A 28 -8.75 6.23 -7.05
C GLN A 28 -9.89 5.74 -6.15
N SER A 29 -10.01 4.42 -5.97
CA SER A 29 -10.99 3.85 -5.06
C SER A 29 -10.62 4.07 -3.58
N ALA A 30 -9.34 4.15 -3.21
CA ALA A 30 -8.93 4.54 -1.86
C ALA A 30 -9.35 5.97 -1.52
N LEU A 31 -9.23 6.91 -2.47
CA LEU A 31 -9.73 8.29 -2.31
C LEU A 31 -11.25 8.36 -2.09
N GLN A 32 -12.00 7.39 -2.60
CA GLN A 32 -13.44 7.24 -2.35
C GLN A 32 -13.75 6.54 -1.00
N GLY A 33 -12.75 6.36 -0.12
CA GLY A 33 -12.89 5.66 1.15
C GLY A 33 -12.95 4.13 1.02
N LYS A 34 -12.74 3.54 -0.17
CA LYS A 34 -12.74 2.08 -0.38
C LYS A 34 -11.38 1.49 -0.04
N VAL A 35 -10.89 1.73 1.16
CA VAL A 35 -9.61 1.25 1.67
C VAL A 35 -9.73 0.98 3.17
N VAL A 36 -8.92 0.05 3.69
CA VAL A 36 -8.87 -0.19 5.14
C VAL A 36 -7.79 0.70 5.73
N ASP A 37 -8.19 1.64 6.58
CA ASP A 37 -7.25 2.43 7.38
C ASP A 37 -6.72 1.57 8.53
N LEU A 38 -5.40 1.42 8.60
CA LEU A 38 -4.71 0.74 9.70
C LEU A 38 -4.13 1.74 10.72
N GLY A 39 -4.35 3.04 10.53
CA GLY A 39 -3.95 4.15 11.38
C GLY A 39 -2.49 4.57 11.20
N GLY A 40 -2.20 5.84 11.50
CA GLY A 40 -0.84 6.40 11.44
C GLY A 40 -0.31 6.55 10.01
N GLY A 41 -1.19 6.80 9.04
CA GLY A 41 -0.82 6.95 7.63
C GLY A 41 -0.61 5.62 6.90
N VAL A 42 -1.02 4.50 7.49
CA VAL A 42 -0.89 3.15 6.92
C VAL A 42 -2.25 2.64 6.46
N TYR A 43 -2.34 2.22 5.21
CA TYR A 43 -3.56 1.74 4.60
C TYR A 43 -3.35 0.36 3.98
N LYS A 44 -4.40 -0.46 4.01
CA LYS A 44 -4.42 -1.78 3.37
C LYS A 44 -5.43 -1.81 2.24
N LYS A 45 -4.97 -2.19 1.05
CA LYS A 45 -5.78 -2.29 -0.17
C LYS A 45 -5.76 -3.71 -0.73
N ARG A 46 -6.92 -4.16 -1.21
CA ARG A 46 -7.08 -5.43 -1.93
C ARG A 46 -6.76 -5.20 -3.41
N LEU A 47 -5.94 -6.07 -3.97
CA LEU A 47 -5.54 -6.07 -5.37
C LEU A 47 -5.74 -7.47 -5.99
N ASN A 48 -5.55 -7.55 -7.30
CA ASN A 48 -5.50 -8.74 -8.12
C ASN A 48 -6.72 -9.65 -7.94
N LYS A 49 -7.93 -9.08 -8.08
CA LYS A 49 -9.20 -9.77 -7.81
C LYS A 49 -9.27 -10.33 -6.37
N ASN A 50 -8.79 -9.56 -5.40
CA ASN A 50 -8.74 -9.91 -3.97
C ASN A 50 -7.83 -11.12 -3.64
N ARG A 51 -6.87 -11.43 -4.52
CA ARG A 51 -5.79 -12.39 -4.25
C ARG A 51 -4.65 -11.78 -3.47
N ASP A 52 -4.41 -10.48 -3.63
CA ASP A 52 -3.26 -9.79 -3.06
C ASP A 52 -3.66 -8.63 -2.15
N ARG A 53 -2.76 -8.28 -1.22
CA ARG A 53 -2.89 -7.18 -0.29
C ARG A 53 -1.68 -6.26 -0.40
N ALA A 54 -1.93 -5.00 -0.72
CA ALA A 54 -0.92 -3.96 -0.70
C ALA A 54 -1.02 -3.12 0.58
N ILE A 55 0.16 -2.75 1.09
CA ILE A 55 0.32 -1.72 2.11
C ILE A 55 0.75 -0.44 1.44
N ILE A 56 -0.01 0.59 1.77
CA ILE A 56 0.09 1.90 1.17
C ILE A 56 0.30 2.90 2.29
N LEU A 57 1.34 3.72 2.15
CA LEU A 57 1.65 4.77 3.10
C LEU A 57 1.24 6.12 2.51
N THR A 58 0.65 6.97 3.35
CA THR A 58 0.29 8.34 2.99
C THR A 58 0.21 9.21 4.24
N LYS A 59 0.63 10.48 4.11
CA LYS A 59 0.44 11.53 5.14
C LYS A 59 -0.61 12.55 4.75
N SER A 60 -0.90 12.67 3.46
CA SER A 60 -1.91 13.56 2.92
C SER A 60 -2.48 12.93 1.65
N ALA A 61 -3.71 13.29 1.29
CA ALA A 61 -4.36 12.79 0.07
C ALA A 61 -3.56 13.06 -1.23
N GLU A 62 -2.49 13.85 -1.17
CA GLU A 62 -1.63 14.19 -2.28
C GLU A 62 -0.62 13.09 -2.64
N TYR A 63 -0.05 12.37 -1.66
CA TYR A 63 1.06 11.42 -1.87
C TYR A 63 0.71 10.02 -1.40
N TRP A 64 0.90 9.02 -2.27
CA TRP A 64 0.59 7.62 -1.98
C TRP A 64 1.79 6.74 -2.35
N PHE A 65 2.24 5.92 -1.40
CA PHE A 65 3.41 5.05 -1.57
C PHE A 65 3.03 3.60 -1.38
N TYR A 66 3.09 2.82 -2.46
CA TYR A 66 3.04 1.37 -2.39
C TYR A 66 4.38 0.83 -1.83
N THR A 67 4.34 0.20 -0.66
CA THR A 67 5.56 -0.23 0.06
C THR A 67 5.70 -1.73 0.21
N PHE A 68 4.58 -2.45 0.41
CA PHE A 68 4.61 -3.89 0.64
C PHE A 68 3.42 -4.59 -0.04
N LEU A 69 3.62 -5.84 -0.44
CA LEU A 69 2.66 -6.67 -1.17
C LEU A 69 2.76 -8.10 -0.62
N TYR A 70 1.62 -8.73 -0.37
CA TYR A 70 1.57 -10.13 0.03
C TYR A 70 0.29 -10.81 -0.49
N ALA A 71 0.39 -12.09 -0.83
CA ALA A 71 -0.78 -12.86 -1.23
C ALA A 71 -1.63 -13.21 0.00
N LYS A 72 -2.96 -13.25 -0.19
CA LYS A 72 -3.93 -13.62 0.85
C LYS A 72 -3.64 -14.99 1.46
N GLN A 73 -3.10 -15.92 0.67
CA GLN A 73 -2.81 -17.28 1.09
C GLN A 73 -1.56 -17.38 1.98
N ASP A 74 -0.60 -16.46 1.80
CA ASP A 74 0.68 -16.50 2.50
C ASP A 74 0.59 -15.85 3.88
N MET A 75 -0.34 -14.90 4.06
CA MET A 75 -0.46 -14.14 5.30
C MET A 75 -1.92 -13.72 5.58
N ALA A 76 -2.44 -14.10 6.74
CA ALA A 76 -3.80 -13.77 7.15
C ALA A 76 -3.98 -12.27 7.47
N ASN A 77 -3.04 -11.68 8.21
CA ASN A 77 -3.01 -10.27 8.58
C ASN A 77 -1.60 -9.83 8.97
N ILE A 78 -1.35 -8.53 8.87
CA ILE A 78 -0.15 -7.88 9.40
C ILE A 78 -0.24 -7.85 10.93
N ASN A 79 0.83 -8.27 11.60
CA ASN A 79 0.90 -8.27 13.05
C ASN A 79 1.21 -6.86 13.60
N HIS A 80 1.06 -6.70 14.91
CA HIS A 80 1.23 -5.39 15.54
C HIS A 80 2.65 -4.81 15.35
N ARG A 81 3.69 -5.66 15.39
CA ARG A 81 5.09 -5.24 15.26
C ARG A 81 5.39 -4.72 13.85
N GLU A 82 4.91 -5.43 12.83
CA GLU A 82 5.01 -5.01 11.43
C GLU A 82 4.26 -3.70 11.20
N LEU A 83 3.05 -3.57 11.75
CA LEU A 83 2.27 -2.33 11.66
C LEU A 83 3.00 -1.14 12.28
N MET A 84 3.65 -1.32 13.44
CA MET A 84 4.49 -0.27 14.03
C MET A 84 5.64 0.13 13.11
N GLY A 85 6.30 -0.85 12.47
CA GLY A 85 7.35 -0.58 11.48
C GLY A 85 6.84 0.24 10.30
N PHE A 86 5.66 -0.08 9.76
CA PHE A 86 5.05 0.68 8.67
C PHE A 86 4.67 2.10 9.08
N ARG A 87 4.17 2.31 10.30
CA ARG A 87 3.86 3.63 10.83
C ARG A 87 5.11 4.49 11.00
N GLU A 88 6.20 3.89 11.45
CA GLU A 88 7.48 4.61 11.56
C GLU A 88 8.01 4.99 10.17
N LEU A 89 7.95 4.06 9.22
CA LEU A 89 8.32 4.33 7.83
C LEU A 89 7.45 5.44 7.21
N ALA A 90 6.15 5.48 7.52
CA ALA A 90 5.24 6.53 7.06
C ALA A 90 5.66 7.91 7.57
N LYS A 91 6.15 8.01 8.82
CA LYS A 91 6.70 9.26 9.37
C LYS A 91 7.98 9.67 8.63
N THR A 92 8.92 8.74 8.42
CA THR A 92 10.21 9.03 7.77
C THR A 92 10.06 9.49 6.33
N LEU A 93 9.21 8.81 5.53
CA LEU A 93 8.91 9.21 4.15
C LEU A 93 8.39 10.65 4.04
N CYS A 94 7.86 11.17 5.14
CA CYS A 94 7.23 12.47 5.23
C CYS A 94 8.08 13.56 5.88
N GLN A 95 9.31 13.25 6.27
CA GLN A 95 10.31 14.27 6.63
C GLN A 95 11.05 14.81 5.39
N SER A 96 10.92 14.13 4.25
CA SER A 96 11.72 14.38 3.04
C SER A 96 10.94 14.94 1.85
N LEU A 97 9.65 15.26 2.04
CA LEU A 97 8.70 15.78 1.04
C LEU A 97 7.91 16.93 1.65
#